data_AF-A0A552AMT5-F1
#
_entry.id   AF-A0A552AMT5-F1
#
_cell.length_a   1.000
_cell.length_b   1.000
_cell.length_c   1.000
_cell.angle_alpha   90.00
_cell.angle_beta   90.00
_cell.angle_gamma   90.00
#
_symmetry.space_group_name_H-M   'P 1'
#
loop_
_entity.id
_entity.type
_entity.pdbx_description
1 polymer ?
#
loop_
_entity_poly.entity_id
_entity_poly.type
_entity_poly.pdbx_seq_one_letter_code
_entity_poly.pdbx_strand_id
1 'polypeptide(L)' 'MEKAYSFRFYPTPEQESLLRRTLGCVRLVYNKALHERTQAWGGDSVVVMAA' A
#
# COMPACT_ATOMS: atom_id res chain seq x y z
N MET A 1 -9.76 17.72 17.87
CA MET A 1 -10.85 17.53 16.88
C MET A 1 -10.21 17.04 15.60
N GLU A 2 -10.16 15.73 15.38
CA GLU A 2 -9.64 15.19 14.12
C GLU A 2 -10.80 15.08 13.13
N LYS A 3 -10.62 15.68 11.94
CA LYS A 3 -11.59 15.60 10.86
C LYS A 3 -11.04 14.66 9.80
N ALA A 4 -11.77 13.59 9.51
CA ALA A 4 -11.51 12.77 8.34
C ALA A 4 -12.26 13.34 7.14
N TYR A 5 -11.59 13.45 6.00
CA TYR A 5 -12.20 13.89 4.75
C TYR A 5 -12.14 12.76 3.72
N SER A 6 -13.24 12.58 2.99
CA SER A 6 -13.31 11.67 1.85
C SER A 6 -13.50 12.49 0.59
N PHE A 7 -12.71 12.19 -0.44
CA PHE A 7 -12.79 12.83 -1.74
C PHE A 7 -12.80 11.79 -2.84
N ARG A 8 -13.60 12.06 -3.88
CA ARG A 8 -13.61 11.23 -5.08
C ARG A 8 -12.70 11.84 -6.13
N PHE A 9 -11.74 11.06 -6.59
CA PHE A 9 -10.74 11.47 -7.56
C PHE A 9 -11.09 10.93 -8.96
N TYR A 10 -11.03 11.79 -9.99
CA TYR A 10 -11.32 11.46 -11.38
C TYR A 10 -10.14 11.89 -12.27
N PRO A 11 -9.13 11.03 -12.46
CA PRO A 11 -7.95 11.37 -13.25
C PRO A 11 -8.25 11.43 -14.74
N THR A 12 -7.45 12.21 -15.47
CA THR A 12 -7.37 12.08 -16.94
C THR A 12 -6.67 10.78 -17.33
N PRO A 13 -6.81 10.30 -18.57
CA PRO A 13 -6.11 9.08 -19.04
C PRO A 13 -4.59 9.14 -18.85
N GLU A 14 -3.97 10.31 -19.05
CA GLU A 14 -2.53 10.52 -18.87
C GLU A 14 -2.14 10.42 -17.39
N GLN A 15 -2.93 11.03 -16.50
CA GLN A 15 -2.72 10.95 -15.06
C GLN A 15 -2.86 9.51 -14.56
N GLU A 16 -3.84 8.77 -15.06
CA GLU A 16 -4.02 7.36 -14.72
C GLU A 16 -2.81 6.52 -15.11
N SER A 17 -2.26 6.73 -16.31
CA SER A 17 -1.04 6.06 -16.77
C SER A 17 0.15 6.34 -15.85
N LEU A 18 0.34 7.60 -15.45
CA LEU A 18 1.40 8.00 -14.52
C LEU A 18 1.21 7.37 -13.14
N LEU A 19 -0.02 7.41 -12.61
CA LEU A 19 -0.35 6.83 -11.30
C LEU A 19 -0.13 5.32 -11.27
N ARG A 20 -0.53 4.60 -12.32
CA ARG A 20 -0.31 3.14 -12.40
C ARG A 20 1.18 2.79 -12.37
N ARG A 21 2.02 3.54 -13.11
CA ARG A 21 3.48 3.34 -13.11
C ARG A 21 4.10 3.59 -11.73
N THR A 22 3.69 4.67 -11.06
CA THR A 22 4.21 5.04 -9.75
C THR A 22 3.72 4.08 -8.66
N LEU A 23 2.42 3.90 -8.53
CA LEU A 23 1.81 3.09 -7.47
C LEU A 23 2.12 1.60 -7.63
N GLY A 24 2.29 1.10 -8.85
CA GLY A 24 2.75 -0.26 -9.11
C GLY A 24 4.13 -0.53 -8.51
N CYS A 25 5.11 0.33 -8.82
CA CYS A 25 6.46 0.23 -8.29
C CYS A 25 6.49 0.39 -6.76
N VAL A 26 5.77 1.39 -6.22
CA VAL A 26 5.70 1.62 -4.78
C VAL A 26 5.13 0.42 -4.03
N ARG A 27 4.03 -0.18 -4.55
CA ARG A 27 3.41 -1.34 -3.91
C ARG A 27 4.35 -2.55 -3.85
N LEU A 28 5.10 -2.80 -4.93
CA LEU A 28 6.08 -3.89 -4.96
C LEU A 28 7.17 -3.70 -3.90
N VAL A 29 7.79 -2.52 -3.86
CA VAL A 29 8.88 -2.22 -2.92
C VAL A 29 8.38 -2.26 -1.48
N TYR A 30 7.23 -1.64 -1.21
CA TYR A 30 6.61 -1.63 0.11
C TYR A 30 6.32 -3.05 0.62
N ASN A 31 5.69 -3.88 -0.21
CA ASN A 31 5.35 -5.25 0.18
C ASN A 31 6.60 -6.10 0.43
N LYS A 32 7.66 -5.91 -0.36
CA LYS A 32 8.95 -6.61 -0.14
C LYS A 32 9.56 -6.22 1.21
N ALA A 33 9.67 -4.92 1.48
CA ALA A 33 10.22 -4.43 2.75
C ALA A 33 9.35 -4.85 3.95
N LEU A 34 8.03 -4.80 3.81
CA LEU A 34 7.10 -5.28 4.83
C LEU A 34 7.30 -6.77 5.10
N HIS A 35 7.41 -7.58 4.05
CA HIS A 35 7.67 -9.02 4.18
C HIS A 35 8.98 -9.29 4.93
N GLU A 36 10.08 -8.64 4.52
CA GLU A 36 11.39 -8.78 5.18
C GLU A 36 11.31 -8.39 6.66
N ARG A 37 10.64 -7.28 6.99
CA ARG A 37 10.41 -6.87 8.38
C ARG A 37 9.57 -7.89 9.15
N THR A 38 8.49 -8.39 8.56
CA THR A 38 7.65 -9.41 9.20
C THR A 38 8.43 -10.70 9.44
N GLN A 39 9.32 -11.12 8.53
CA GLN A 39 10.17 -12.29 8.75
C GLN A 39 11.22 -12.06 9.84
N ALA A 40 11.84 -10.87 9.88
CA ALA A 40 12.89 -10.56 10.84
C ALA A 40 12.38 -10.40 12.29
N TRP A 41 11.14 -9.92 12.47
CA TRP A 41 10.60 -9.56 13.79
C TRP A 41 9.32 -10.32 14.17
N GLY A 42 8.77 -11.14 13.27
CA GLY A 42 7.54 -11.93 13.48
C GLY A 42 7.73 -13.18 14.34
N GLY A 43 8.69 -13.16 15.27
CA GLY A 43 8.75 -14.14 16.34
C GLY A 43 7.57 -13.93 17.29
N ASP A 44 6.71 -14.94 17.36
CA ASP A 44 5.52 -15.08 18.21
C ASP A 44 4.27 -14.26 17.84
N SER A 45 3.43 -14.91 17.03
CA SER A 45 1.96 -14.88 17.00
C SER A 45 1.24 -13.53 17.06
N VAL A 46 0.69 -13.07 15.92
CA VAL A 46 -0.75 -12.83 15.74
C VAL A 46 -1.07 -12.75 14.23
N VAL A 47 -1.85 -13.74 13.79
CA VAL A 47 -2.85 -13.74 12.70
C VAL A 47 -2.95 -12.45 11.86
N VAL A 48 -2.45 -12.48 10.63
CA VAL A 48 -3.02 -11.64 9.56
C VAL A 48 -3.66 -12.59 8.58
N MET A 49 -4.96 -12.81 8.77
CA MET A 49 -5.78 -13.66 7.92
C MET A 49 -5.63 -13.22 6.47
N ALA A 50 -5.30 -14.19 5.63
CA ALA A 50 -5.62 -14.14 4.22
C ALA A 50 -7.14 -14.14 4.07
N ALA A 51 -7.70 -13.03 3.58
CA ALA A 51 -8.99 -12.92 2.91
C ALA A 51 -8.94 -11.72 1.97
#